data_AF-A0A7S2E201-F1
#
_entry.id   AF-A0A7S2E201-F1
#
_cell.length_a   1.000
_cell.length_b   1.000
_cell.length_c   1.000
_cell.angle_alpha   90.00
_cell.angle_beta   90.00
_cell.angle_gamma   90.00
#
_symmetry.space_group_name_H-M   'P 1'
#
loop_
_entity.id
_entity.type
_entity.pdbx_description
1 polymer ?
#
loop_
_entity_poly.entity_id
_entity_poly.type
_entity_poly.pdbx_seq_one_letter_code
_entity_poly.pdbx_strand_id
1 'polypeptide(L)'
;VKDITGDASVATTSGKKRYIFDYHCKVKYDILDEGDDVVASGAMKLPDINSGSLEELEIEVLGWKKAPKEDTSDATECRNALVDEIRKSVYSFVGDFNAQY
;
A
#
# COMPACT_ATOMS: atom_id res chain seq x y z
N VAL A 1 -6.63 5.78 -3.28
CA VAL A 1 -6.56 4.37 -3.72
C VAL A 1 -7.35 4.22 -5.02
N LYS A 2 -6.82 3.54 -6.04
CA LYS A 2 -7.52 3.39 -7.32
C LYS A 2 -8.38 2.14 -7.36
N ASP A 3 -7.84 1.04 -6.85
CA ASP A 3 -8.38 -0.29 -7.05
C ASP A 3 -7.93 -1.17 -5.87
N ILE A 4 -8.87 -1.88 -5.26
CA ILE A 4 -8.62 -2.95 -4.30
C ILE A 4 -9.41 -4.15 -4.80
N THR A 5 -8.72 -5.26 -4.99
CA THR A 5 -9.30 -6.52 -5.46
C THR A 5 -8.79 -7.65 -4.58
N GLY A 6 -9.51 -8.76 -4.53
CA GLY A 6 -9.07 -9.94 -3.80
C GLY A 6 -10.23 -10.62 -3.10
N ASP A 7 -9.88 -11.54 -2.23
CA ASP A 7 -10.83 -12.46 -1.61
C ASP A 7 -10.77 -12.35 -0.10
N ALA A 8 -11.94 -12.48 0.53
CA ALA A 8 -12.08 -12.61 1.97
C ALA A 8 -13.00 -13.78 2.27
N SER A 9 -12.58 -14.64 3.20
CA SER A 9 -13.29 -15.86 3.55
C SER A 9 -13.26 -16.12 5.05
N VAL A 10 -14.18 -16.98 5.50
CA VAL A 10 -14.24 -17.45 6.88
C VAL A 10 -14.18 -18.96 6.86
N ALA A 11 -13.18 -19.52 7.53
CA ALA A 11 -13.05 -20.94 7.76
C ALA A 11 -13.43 -21.28 9.20
N THR A 12 -14.03 -22.44 9.42
CA THR A 12 -14.24 -22.98 10.78
C THR A 12 -13.29 -24.15 10.98
N THR A 13 -12.32 -24.00 11.89
CA THR A 13 -11.33 -25.04 12.21
C THR A 13 -11.41 -25.36 13.70
N SER A 14 -11.63 -26.65 14.02
CA SER A 14 -11.76 -27.12 15.42
C SER A 14 -12.77 -26.32 16.26
N GLY A 15 -13.90 -25.93 15.65
CA GLY A 15 -14.96 -25.15 16.30
C GLY A 15 -14.68 -23.65 16.45
N LYS A 16 -13.54 -23.14 15.95
CA LYS A 16 -13.19 -21.72 15.96
C LYS A 16 -13.29 -21.12 14.56
N LYS A 17 -13.78 -19.88 14.45
CA LYS A 17 -13.73 -19.12 13.19
C LYS A 17 -12.31 -18.62 12.96
N ARG A 18 -11.89 -18.63 11.69
CA ARG A 18 -10.66 -18.05 11.19
C ARG A 18 -11.04 -17.18 10.01
N TYR A 19 -10.69 -15.90 10.07
CA TYR A 19 -10.94 -14.96 9.00
C TYR A 19 -9.66 -14.83 8.19
N ILE A 20 -9.80 -14.98 6.87
CA ILE A 20 -8.67 -15.04 5.95
C ILE A 20 -8.96 -14.05 4.83
N PHE A 21 -8.00 -13.17 4.54
CA PHE A 21 -8.06 -12.32 3.37
C PHE A 21 -6.76 -12.36 2.58
N ASP A 22 -6.89 -12.07 1.30
CA ASP A 22 -5.80 -11.84 0.36
C ASP A 22 -6.25 -10.74 -0.59
N TYR A 23 -5.57 -9.59 -0.52
CA TYR A 23 -5.89 -8.41 -1.31
C TYR A 23 -4.71 -7.94 -2.15
N HIS A 24 -5.05 -7.44 -3.33
CA HIS A 24 -4.18 -6.69 -4.20
C HIS A 24 -4.66 -5.23 -4.26
N CYS A 25 -3.76 -4.29 -4.07
CA CYS A 25 -4.07 -2.86 -4.09
C CYS A 25 -3.24 -2.12 -5.12
N LYS A 26 -3.88 -1.21 -5.88
CA LYS A 26 -3.21 -0.24 -6.74
C LYS A 26 -3.42 1.16 -6.21
N VAL A 27 -2.32 1.84 -5.93
CA VAL A 27 -2.30 3.21 -5.44
C VAL A 27 -1.76 4.13 -6.54
N LYS A 28 -2.40 5.28 -6.74
CA LYS A 28 -1.88 6.39 -7.53
C LYS A 28 -1.58 7.52 -6.57
N TYR A 29 -0.51 8.26 -6.84
CA TYR A 29 -0.09 9.40 -6.04
C TYR A 29 0.37 10.54 -6.94
N ASP A 30 0.14 11.76 -6.45
CA ASP A 30 0.64 13.01 -7.01
C ASP A 30 1.50 13.68 -5.92
N ILE A 31 2.60 14.31 -6.35
CA ILE A 31 3.48 15.13 -5.52
C ILE A 31 3.25 16.57 -5.96
N LEU A 32 2.91 17.42 -5.00
CA LEU A 32 2.58 18.82 -5.18
C LEU A 32 3.75 19.69 -4.73
N ASP A 33 3.94 20.85 -5.37
CA ASP A 33 4.76 21.92 -4.81
C ASP A 33 3.98 22.80 -3.83
N GLU A 34 4.61 23.86 -3.32
CA GLU A 34 3.98 24.82 -2.40
C GLU A 34 2.78 25.56 -3.01
N GLY A 35 2.65 25.57 -4.34
CA GLY A 35 1.54 26.17 -5.08
C GLY A 35 0.40 25.20 -5.39
N ASP A 36 0.44 23.97 -4.83
CA ASP A 36 -0.48 22.87 -5.14
C ASP A 36 -0.41 22.41 -6.61
N ASP A 37 0.66 22.74 -7.33
CA ASP A 37 0.87 22.26 -8.69
C ASP A 37 1.50 20.86 -8.66
N VAL A 38 0.96 19.93 -9.46
CA VAL A 38 1.51 18.57 -9.56
C VAL A 38 2.88 18.62 -10.21
N VAL A 39 3.95 18.42 -9.44
CA VAL A 39 5.33 18.38 -9.95
C VAL A 39 5.76 16.98 -10.38
N ALA A 40 5.23 15.93 -9.75
CA ALA A 40 5.46 14.54 -10.15
C ALA A 40 4.23 13.67 -9.84
N SER A 41 4.10 12.53 -10.54
CA SER A 41 3.03 11.56 -10.26
C SER A 41 3.46 10.15 -10.61
N GLY A 42 2.89 9.17 -9.93
CA GLY A 42 3.21 7.77 -10.15
C GLY A 42 2.15 6.82 -9.61
N ALA A 43 2.52 5.56 -9.57
CA ALA A 43 1.67 4.51 -9.01
C ALA A 43 2.50 3.46 -8.29
N MET A 44 1.84 2.74 -7.38
CA MET A 44 2.41 1.62 -6.63
C MET A 44 1.45 0.45 -6.73
N LYS A 45 1.98 -0.77 -6.73
CA LYS A 45 1.19 -1.99 -6.53
C LYS A 45 1.59 -2.63 -5.21
N LEU A 46 0.59 -3.08 -4.47
CA LEU A 46 0.75 -3.93 -3.31
C LEU A 46 0.12 -5.27 -3.70
N PRO A 47 0.92 -6.21 -4.24
CA PRO A 47 0.40 -7.43 -4.84
C PRO A 47 0.01 -8.47 -3.80
N ASP A 48 0.36 -8.31 -2.52
CA ASP A 48 0.07 -9.34 -1.51
C ASP A 48 -0.15 -8.70 -0.15
N ILE A 49 -1.40 -8.28 0.12
CA ILE A 49 -1.85 -7.85 1.44
C ILE A 49 -2.72 -8.97 2.00
N ASN A 50 -2.14 -9.83 2.85
CA ASN A 50 -2.82 -11.00 3.38
C ASN A 50 -2.84 -11.03 4.92
N SER A 51 -3.72 -11.86 5.49
CA SER A 51 -3.87 -12.01 6.94
C SER A 51 -2.78 -12.87 7.61
N GLY A 52 -1.95 -13.56 6.82
CA GLY A 52 -1.04 -14.60 7.28
C GLY A 52 0.42 -14.18 7.50
N SER A 53 0.90 -13.14 6.82
CA SER A 53 2.28 -12.66 6.90
C SER A 53 2.34 -11.19 7.31
N LEU A 54 3.12 -10.90 8.35
CA LEU A 54 3.41 -9.53 8.82
C LEU A 54 4.88 -9.13 8.56
N GLU A 55 5.71 -10.05 8.07
CA GLU A 55 7.16 -9.89 8.09
C GLU A 55 7.69 -9.16 6.85
N GLU A 56 7.07 -9.35 5.68
CA GLU A 56 7.50 -8.76 4.41
C GLU A 56 6.31 -8.28 3.57
N LEU A 57 5.93 -7.00 3.71
CA LEU A 57 5.00 -6.37 2.77
C LEU A 57 5.72 -5.96 1.48
N GLU A 58 5.32 -6.55 0.35
CA GLU A 58 5.79 -6.15 -0.97
C GLU A 58 5.08 -4.86 -1.44
N ILE A 59 5.88 -3.85 -1.80
CA ILE A 59 5.41 -2.62 -2.43
C ILE A 59 6.21 -2.41 -3.72
N GLU A 60 5.57 -2.64 -4.87
CA GLU A 60 6.15 -2.41 -6.19
C GLU A 60 5.93 -0.93 -6.58
N VAL A 61 6.98 -0.12 -6.49
CA VAL A 61 6.97 1.27 -6.98
C VAL A 61 7.09 1.26 -8.50
N LEU A 62 6.05 1.70 -9.20
CA LEU A 62 6.09 1.83 -10.65
C LEU A 62 6.83 3.10 -11.06
N GLY A 63 7.31 3.13 -12.30
CA GLY A 63 7.93 4.32 -12.88
C GLY A 63 7.02 5.55 -12.83
N TRP A 64 7.63 6.72 -12.92
CA TRP A 64 6.92 8.00 -12.95
C TRP A 64 5.94 8.05 -14.12
N LYS A 65 4.70 8.44 -13.84
CA LYS A 65 3.73 8.83 -14.87
C LYS A 65 4.00 10.27 -15.33
N LYS A 66 4.32 11.16 -14.39
CA LYS A 66 4.89 12.48 -14.63
C LYS A 66 6.18 12.57 -13.82
N ALA A 67 7.32 12.65 -14.49
CA ALA A 67 8.61 12.82 -13.84
C ALA A 67 8.80 14.28 -13.40
N PRO A 68 9.54 14.53 -12.30
CA PRO A 68 9.96 15.88 -11.93
C PRO A 68 10.89 16.47 -13.01
N LYS A 69 10.93 17.81 -13.12
CA LYS A 69 11.52 18.50 -14.28
C LYS A 69 13.06 18.52 -14.32
N GLU A 70 13.74 18.65 -13.17
CA GLU A 70 15.19 18.88 -13.14
C GLU A 70 15.88 18.07 -12.06
N ASP A 71 15.48 18.24 -10.80
CA ASP A 71 15.94 17.42 -9.69
C ASP A 71 14.88 16.39 -9.28
N THR A 72 15.31 15.15 -9.11
CA THR A 72 14.46 14.03 -8.69
C THR A 72 14.60 13.70 -7.21
N SER A 73 15.57 14.31 -6.51
CA SER A 73 15.90 14.03 -5.10
C SER A 73 14.67 14.21 -4.20
N ASP A 74 14.09 15.40 -4.13
CA ASP A 74 12.94 15.73 -3.30
C ASP A 74 11.71 14.87 -3.62
N ALA A 75 11.39 14.73 -4.91
CA ALA A 75 10.26 13.89 -5.35
C ALA A 75 10.47 12.41 -4.98
N THR A 76 11.72 11.93 -5.04
CA THR A 76 12.08 10.57 -4.64
C THR A 76 11.99 10.40 -3.14
N GLU A 77 12.43 11.38 -2.34
CA GLU A 77 12.29 11.38 -0.89
C GLU A 77 10.82 11.38 -0.46
N CYS A 78 9.98 12.24 -1.04
CA CYS A 78 8.54 12.23 -0.80
C CYS A 78 7.90 10.88 -1.14
N ARG A 79 8.29 10.29 -2.27
CA ARG A 79 7.81 8.96 -2.67
C ARG A 79 8.24 7.88 -1.68
N ASN A 80 9.48 7.90 -1.20
CA ASN A 80 9.99 6.93 -0.23
C ASN A 80 9.27 7.07 1.12
N ALA A 81 9.06 8.31 1.58
CA ALA A 81 8.28 8.57 2.78
C ALA A 81 6.83 8.04 2.66
N LEU A 82 6.19 8.21 1.50
CA LEU A 82 4.88 7.64 1.23
C LEU A 82 4.89 6.10 1.27
N VAL A 83 5.91 5.45 0.71
CA VAL A 83 6.06 3.99 0.78
C VAL A 83 6.14 3.51 2.23
N ASP A 84 6.90 4.21 3.07
CA ASP A 84 7.05 3.85 4.48
C ASP A 84 5.75 4.03 5.26
N GLU A 85 5.01 5.11 5.02
CA GLU A 85 3.70 5.33 5.64
C GLU A 85 2.66 4.31 5.18
N ILE A 86 2.65 3.94 3.89
CA ILE A 86 1.80 2.86 3.39
C ILE A 86 2.13 1.54 4.12
N ARG A 87 3.42 1.24 4.29
CA ARG A 87 3.84 0.02 5.00
C ARG A 87 3.36 0.00 6.45
N LYS A 88 3.55 1.10 7.19
CA LYS A 88 3.05 1.23 8.57
C LYS A 88 1.53 1.08 8.64
N SER A 89 0.81 1.72 7.72
CA SER A 89 -0.65 1.68 7.67
C SER A 89 -1.18 0.27 7.43
N VAL A 90 -0.57 -0.48 6.49
CA VAL A 90 -0.94 -1.88 6.22
C VAL A 90 -0.62 -2.76 7.42
N TYR A 91 0.56 -2.63 8.04
CA TYR A 91 0.89 -3.42 9.24
C TYR A 91 -0.05 -3.15 10.41
N SER A 92 -0.45 -1.90 10.63
CA SER A 92 -1.47 -1.56 11.64
C SER A 92 -2.78 -2.27 11.33
N PHE A 93 -3.25 -2.19 10.07
CA PHE A 93 -4.49 -2.84 9.65
C PHE A 93 -4.47 -4.36 9.86
N VAL A 94 -3.42 -5.05 9.41
CA VAL A 94 -3.31 -6.51 9.55
C VAL A 94 -3.19 -6.89 11.04
N GLY A 95 -2.45 -6.11 11.83
CA GLY A 95 -2.33 -6.30 13.27
C GLY A 95 -3.67 -6.17 14.00
N ASP A 96 -4.40 -5.09 13.73
CA ASP A 96 -5.73 -4.84 14.32
C ASP A 96 -6.73 -5.92 13.91
N PHE A 97 -6.71 -6.36 12.65
CA PHE A 97 -7.55 -7.44 12.16
C PHE A 97 -7.27 -8.75 12.91
N ASN A 98 -6.00 -9.15 13.04
CA ASN A 98 -5.61 -10.39 13.71
C ASN A 98 -5.86 -10.34 15.23
N ALA A 99 -5.91 -9.15 15.83
CA ALA A 99 -6.28 -8.99 17.24
C ALA A 99 -7.80 -9.12 17.46
N GLN A 100 -8.60 -8.76 16.48
CA GLN A 100 -10.06 -8.74 16.57
C GLN A 100 -10.74 -10.05 16.13
N TYR A 101 -10.12 -10.78 15.19
CA TYR A 101 -10.75 -11.88 14.44
C TYR A 101 -9.94 -13.18 14.46
#